data_AF-A0A7C7C5P2-F1
#
_entry.id   AF-A0A7C7C5P2-F1
#
_cell.length_a   1.000
_cell.length_b   1.000
_cell.length_c   1.000
_cell.angle_alpha   90.00
_cell.angle_beta   90.00
_cell.angle_gamma   90.00
#
_symmetry.space_group_name_H-M   'P 1'
#
loop_
_entity.id
_entity.type
_entity.pdbx_description
1 polymer ?
#
loop_
_entity_poly.entity_id
_entity_poly.type
_entity_poly.pdbx_seq_one_letter_code
_entity_poly.pdbx_strand_id
1 'polypeptide(L)' 'MKKNDTTLQFRINTDLRDAFLDACKANDRTAAQLFRDFARDYVKKNRQRELKL' A
#
# COMPACT_ATOMS: atom_id res chain seq x y z
N MET A 1 1.04 -16.38 -18.60
CA MET A 1 1.31 -15.08 -17.92
C MET A 1 1.56 -15.33 -16.45
N LYS A 2 2.78 -15.09 -15.94
CA LYS A 2 3.05 -15.19 -14.50
C LYS A 2 2.46 -13.97 -13.79
N LYS A 3 1.40 -14.16 -13.00
CA LYS A 3 1.03 -13.19 -11.97
C LYS A 3 2.04 -13.33 -10.84
N ASN A 4 3.04 -12.45 -10.80
CA ASN A 4 3.99 -12.39 -9.69
C ASN A 4 3.34 -11.67 -8.51
N ASP A 5 2.25 -12.22 -8.00
CA ASP A 5 1.64 -11.74 -6.77
C ASP A 5 2.58 -12.14 -5.61
N THR A 6 2.95 -11.17 -4.78
CA THR A 6 3.78 -11.39 -3.58
C THR A 6 3.09 -10.76 -2.39
N THR A 7 3.16 -11.45 -1.25
CA THR A 7 2.64 -10.95 0.02
C THR A 7 3.78 -10.33 0.82
N LEU A 8 3.62 -9.07 1.21
CA LEU A 8 4.50 -8.39 2.16
C LEU A 8 3.79 -8.34 3.52
N GLN A 9 4.42 -8.92 4.55
CA GLN A 9 3.92 -8.85 5.93
C GLN A 9 4.77 -7.88 6.74
N PHE A 10 4.11 -7.00 7.50
CA PHE A 10 4.77 -6.05 8.38
C PHE A 10 4.03 -6.01 9.72
N ARG A 11 4.79 -5.78 10.80
CA ARG A 11 4.23 -5.52 12.13
C ARG A 11 4.02 -4.03 12.29
N ILE A 12 2.83 -3.65 12.72
CA ILE A 12 2.44 -2.27 13.03
C ILE A 12 1.75 -2.24 14.39
N ASN A 13 1.72 -1.06 15.01
CA ASN A 13 0.92 -0.85 16.20
C ASN A 13 -0.58 -1.02 15.86
N THR A 14 -1.32 -1.66 16.76
CA THR A 14 -2.78 -1.83 16.72
C THR A 14 -3.51 -0.52 16.45
N ASP A 15 -3.13 0.57 17.12
CA ASP A 15 -3.81 1.87 16.97
C ASP A 15 -3.64 2.41 15.55
N LEU A 16 -2.45 2.23 14.97
CA LEU A 16 -2.17 2.62 13.59
C LEU A 16 -2.95 1.77 12.58
N ARG A 17 -3.07 0.46 12.84
CA ARG A 17 -3.89 -0.44 12.01
C ARG A 17 -5.34 0.04 12.00
N ASP A 18 -5.91 0.35 13.16
CA ASP A 18 -7.32 0.71 13.28
C ASP A 18 -7.61 2.06 12.62
N ALA A 19 -6.77 3.07 12.87
CA ALA A 19 -6.86 4.34 12.17
C ALA A 19 -6.76 4.18 10.64
N PHE A 20 -5.88 3.30 10.17
CA PHE A 20 -5.74 3.02 8.74
C PHE A 20 -6.98 2.34 8.16
N LEU A 21 -7.56 1.35 8.86
CA LEU A 21 -8.77 0.66 8.41
C LEU A 21 -9.99 1.59 8.40
N ASP A 22 -10.11 2.50 9.36
CA ASP A 22 -11.20 3.47 9.39
C ASP A 22 -11.06 4.51 8.28
N ALA A 23 -9.84 4.97 7.98
CA ALA A 23 -9.58 5.79 6.80
C ALA A 23 -9.94 5.05 5.50
N CYS A 24 -9.63 3.75 5.40
CA CYS A 24 -10.00 2.94 4.24
C CYS A 24 -11.53 2.88 4.05
N LYS A 25 -12.28 2.62 5.13
CA LYS A 25 -13.76 2.64 5.11
C LYS A 25 -14.30 3.99 4.69
N ALA A 26 -13.77 5.08 5.26
CA ALA A 26 -14.23 6.44 4.94
C ALA A 26 -14.01 6.82 3.47
N ASN A 27 -13.01 6.22 2.81
CA ASN A 27 -12.71 6.44 1.40
C ASN A 27 -13.34 5.38 0.46
N ASP A 28 -14.11 4.43 1.00
CA ASP A 28 -14.68 3.29 0.27
C ASP A 28 -13.61 2.47 -0.51
N ARG A 29 -12.46 2.25 0.14
CA ARG A 29 -11.32 1.50 -0.45
C ARG A 29 -10.88 0.39 0.47
N THR A 30 -10.37 -0.70 -0.10
CA THR A 30 -9.68 -1.74 0.68
C THR A 30 -8.28 -1.28 1.10
N ALA A 31 -7.81 -1.78 2.25
CA ALA A 31 -6.45 -1.60 2.73
C ALA A 31 -5.39 -1.87 1.65
N ALA A 32 -5.56 -2.96 0.88
CA ALA A 32 -4.62 -3.34 -0.18
C ALA A 32 -4.65 -2.40 -1.40
N GLN A 33 -5.78 -1.78 -1.72
CA GLN A 33 -5.85 -0.76 -2.79
C GLN A 33 -5.13 0.52 -2.35
N LEU A 34 -5.44 1.01 -1.16
CA LEU A 34 -4.85 2.25 -0.64
C LEU A 34 -3.34 2.10 -0.40
N PHE A 35 -2.91 0.96 0.16
CA PHE A 35 -1.50 0.67 0.37
C PHE A 35 -0.73 0.57 -0.96
N ARG A 36 -1.30 -0.04 -2.00
CA ARG A 36 -0.64 -0.12 -3.32
C ARG A 36 -0.44 1.25 -3.95
N ASP A 37 -1.44 2.13 -3.86
CA ASP A 37 -1.32 3.48 -4.39
C ASP A 37 -0.31 4.30 -3.60
N PHE A 38 -0.34 4.19 -2.27
CA PHE A 38 0.66 4.80 -1.39
C PHE A 38 2.07 4.32 -1.74
N ALA A 39 2.28 3.01 -1.89
CA ALA A 39 3.57 2.45 -2.25
C ALA A 39 4.05 2.94 -3.62
N ARG A 40 3.16 3.00 -4.63
CA ARG A 40 3.50 3.53 -5.95
C ARG A 40 3.90 5.00 -5.89
N ASP A 41 3.12 5.83 -5.20
CA ASP A 41 3.39 7.25 -5.07
C ASP A 41 4.68 7.51 -4.27
N TYR A 42 4.86 6.80 -3.16
CA TYR A 42 6.07 6.86 -2.35
C TYR A 42 7.32 6.50 -3.17
N VAL A 43 7.25 5.43 -3.96
CA VAL A 43 8.39 5.03 -4.78
C VAL A 43 8.61 6.00 -5.94
N LYS A 44 7.56 6.52 -6.58
CA LYS A 44 7.67 7.55 -7.62
C LYS A 44 8.35 8.82 -7.10
N LYS A 45 8.02 9.23 -5.87
CA LYS A 45 8.60 10.42 -5.22
C LYS A 45 10.05 10.20 -4.79
N ASN A 46 10.40 9.01 -4.33
CA ASN A 46 11.69 8.74 -3.70
C ASN A 46 12.70 7.96 -4.58
N ARG A 47 12.28 7.42 -5.74
CA ARG A 47 13.19 6.85 -6.73
C ARG A 47 13.26 7.73 -7.96
N GLN A 48 14.45 8.27 -8.20
CA GLN A 48 14.83 8.96 -9.45
C GLN A 48 15.02 7.99 -10.64
N ARG A 49 14.78 6.69 -10.45
CA ARG A 49 14.93 5.64 -11.47
C ARG A 49 13.59 4.92 -11.64
N GLU A 50 13.01 4.99 -12.84
CA GLU A 50 11.74 4.37 -13.21
C GLU A 50 11.66 2.91 -12.72
N LEU A 51 10.61 2.57 -11.95
CA LEU A 51 10.22 1.16 -11.87
C LEU A 51 9.61 0.77 -13.21
N LYS A 52 10.39 0.03 -14.00
CA LYS A 52 9.82 -0.87 -15.01
C LYS A 52 9.29 -2.10 -14.27
N LEU A 53 8.02 -2.04 -13.84
CA LEU A 53 7.24 -3.19 -13.38
C LEU A 53 6.67 -3.93 -14.59
#